data_AF-M4EUG5-F1
#
_entry.id   AF-M4EUG5-F1
#
_cell.length_a   1.000
_cell.length_b   1.000
_cell.length_c   1.000
_cell.angle_alpha   90.00
_cell.angle_beta   90.00
_cell.angle_gamma   90.00
#
_symmetry.space_group_name_H-M   'P 1'
#
loop_
_entity.id
_entity.type
_entity.pdbx_description
1 polymer ?
#
loop_
_entity_poly.entity_id
_entity_poly.type
_entity_poly.pdbx_seq_one_letter_code
_entity_poly.pdbx_strand_id
1 'polypeptide(L)'
;MKLNNIQAHVSSPHSNLNLEELQTTILSRARSLSETALKVLLWERDKLTLEQRFIEDEIAKCDQRIKNIKGDWKLQLETILKSCNEAYPRGSLQKSYDKSACQSNKRLKPLPSTKSMCRDLTTKLFLALRKLRSLLVKECPGGVMGTYIFTNPTLQKISTKIPRNKEELLEIEGLGKDKVSRYGDRLLETIESTIKEYYATNKKSSME
;
A
#
# COMPACT_ATOMS: atom_id res chain seq x y z
N MET A 1 4.97 59.73 92.46
CA MET A 1 4.84 60.11 91.04
C MET A 1 6.12 59.63 90.35
N LYS A 2 6.20 58.79 89.32
CA LYS A 2 5.31 58.08 88.38
C LYS A 2 6.09 56.80 88.03
N LEU A 3 5.58 55.58 88.24
CA LEU A 3 4.97 54.73 87.20
C LEU A 3 5.39 55.08 85.76
N ASN A 4 6.25 54.24 85.15
CA ASN A 4 5.93 53.45 83.95
C ASN A 4 7.19 52.87 83.31
N ASN A 5 7.36 51.56 83.47
CA ASN A 5 8.19 50.72 82.62
C ASN A 5 7.31 50.24 81.45
N ILE A 6 7.57 50.73 80.23
CA ILE A 6 6.98 50.18 79.01
C ILE A 6 8.15 49.82 78.09
N GLN A 7 8.54 48.55 78.17
CA GLN A 7 9.40 47.93 77.17
C GLN A 7 8.53 47.60 75.95
N ALA A 8 8.44 48.54 75.01
CA ALA A 8 7.86 48.31 73.70
C ALA A 8 8.88 47.53 72.86
N HIS A 9 8.69 46.21 72.78
CA HIS A 9 9.40 45.36 71.84
C HIS A 9 8.89 45.70 70.43
N VAL A 10 9.65 46.53 69.70
CA VAL A 10 9.38 46.81 68.28
C VAL A 10 9.85 45.60 67.48
N SER A 11 8.94 44.66 67.23
CA SER A 11 9.14 43.62 66.24
C SER A 11 9.11 44.25 64.85
N SER A 12 10.27 44.27 64.19
CA SER A 12 10.44 44.77 62.82
C SER A 12 9.62 43.94 61.81
N PRO A 13 8.69 44.51 61.03
CA PRO A 13 7.86 43.76 60.07
C PRO A 13 8.54 43.47 58.72
N HIS A 14 9.79 43.88 58.52
CA HIS A 14 10.35 44.01 57.17
C HIS A 14 10.86 42.72 56.50
N SER A 15 11.02 41.61 57.23
CA SER A 15 11.57 40.36 56.67
C SER A 15 10.51 39.39 56.10
N ASN A 16 9.25 39.47 56.53
CA ASN A 16 8.19 38.56 56.07
C ASN A 16 7.57 38.96 54.72
N LEU A 17 7.47 40.26 54.44
CA LEU A 17 6.92 40.78 53.18
C LEU A 17 7.72 40.32 51.95
N ASN A 18 9.05 40.23 52.08
CA ASN A 18 9.92 39.83 50.97
C ASN A 18 9.80 38.33 50.63
N LEU A 19 9.61 37.48 51.63
CA LEU A 19 9.46 36.03 51.43
C LEU A 19 8.10 35.69 50.81
N GLU A 20 7.02 36.31 51.26
CA GLU A 20 5.68 36.12 50.68
C GLU A 20 5.60 36.66 49.25
N GLU A 21 6.22 37.81 48.95
CA GLU A 21 6.31 38.37 47.60
C GLU A 21 7.14 37.47 46.65
N LEU A 22 8.21 36.87 47.16
CA LEU A 22 8.99 35.89 46.41
C LEU A 22 8.19 34.59 46.15
N GLN A 23 7.49 34.07 47.16
CA GLN A 23 6.67 32.86 47.01
C GLN A 23 5.52 33.06 46.03
N THR A 24 4.82 34.19 46.11
CA THR A 24 3.74 34.55 45.17
C THR A 24 4.27 34.72 43.74
N THR A 25 5.46 35.29 43.56
CA THR A 25 6.13 35.40 42.25
C THR A 25 6.52 34.02 41.70
N ILE A 26 7.09 33.14 42.53
CA ILE A 26 7.44 31.77 42.12
C ILE A 26 6.19 30.99 41.72
N LEU A 27 5.12 31.06 42.52
CA LEU A 27 3.87 30.35 42.26
C LEU A 27 3.17 30.86 40.99
N SER A 28 3.12 32.18 40.78
CA SER A 28 2.52 32.76 39.58
C SER A 28 3.31 32.38 38.32
N ARG A 29 4.65 32.39 38.39
CA ARG A 29 5.51 32.00 37.26
C ARG A 29 5.43 30.50 36.96
N ALA A 30 5.35 29.66 37.99
CA ALA A 30 5.11 28.24 37.84
C ALA A 30 3.76 27.96 37.15
N ARG A 31 2.68 28.64 37.58
CA ARG A 31 1.37 28.53 36.90
C ARG A 31 1.44 28.98 35.45
N SER A 32 2.07 30.11 35.15
CA SER A 32 2.19 30.63 33.78
C SER A 32 2.93 29.64 32.87
N LEU A 33 4.01 29.04 33.37
CA LEU A 33 4.76 28.03 32.64
C LEU A 33 3.91 26.77 32.38
N SER A 34 3.22 26.26 33.42
CA SER A 34 2.32 25.10 33.29
C SER A 34 1.14 25.37 32.35
N GLU A 35 0.52 26.54 32.42
CA GLU A 35 -0.59 26.92 31.54
C GLU A 35 -0.13 27.02 30.08
N THR A 36 1.07 27.56 29.84
CA THR A 36 1.65 27.62 28.50
C THR A 36 1.94 26.23 27.95
N ALA A 37 2.56 25.36 28.77
CA ALA A 37 2.80 23.97 28.39
C ALA A 37 1.48 23.24 28.07
N LEU A 38 0.43 23.46 28.88
CA LEU A 38 -0.88 22.88 28.65
C LEU A 38 -1.50 23.34 27.33
N LYS A 39 -1.41 24.64 27.00
CA LYS A 39 -1.90 25.18 25.72
C LYS A 39 -1.21 24.54 24.52
N VAL A 40 0.12 24.38 24.58
CA VAL A 40 0.89 23.73 23.51
C VAL A 40 0.48 22.27 23.35
N LEU A 41 0.34 21.52 24.45
CA LEU A 41 -0.09 20.12 24.40
C LEU A 41 -1.51 19.96 23.88
N LEU A 42 -2.44 20.83 24.29
CA LEU A 42 -3.82 20.82 23.78
C LEU A 42 -3.88 21.13 22.28
N TRP A 43 -3.08 22.09 21.82
CA TRP A 43 -2.99 22.41 20.40
C TRP A 43 -2.45 21.24 19.58
N GLU A 44 -1.37 20.58 20.03
CA GLU A 44 -0.83 19.42 19.32
C GLU A 44 -1.82 18.24 19.34
N ARG A 45 -2.52 18.02 20.45
CA ARG A 45 -3.61 17.04 20.54
C ARG A 45 -4.70 17.33 19.51
N ASP A 46 -5.16 18.57 19.41
CA ASP A 46 -6.24 18.95 18.50
C ASP A 46 -5.82 18.81 17.04
N LYS A 47 -4.58 19.19 16.72
CA LYS A 47 -3.96 18.98 15.41
C LYS A 47 -3.90 17.49 15.03
N LEU A 48 -3.39 16.64 15.91
CA LEU A 48 -3.35 15.19 15.68
C LEU A 48 -4.75 14.58 15.57
N THR A 49 -5.72 15.10 16.32
CA THR A 49 -7.12 14.65 16.23
C THR A 49 -7.72 14.95 14.85
N LEU A 50 -7.40 16.12 14.28
CA LEU A 50 -7.85 16.47 12.93
C LEU A 50 -7.20 15.56 11.87
N GLU A 51 -5.90 15.29 12.00
CA GLU A 51 -5.19 14.38 11.12
C GLU A 51 -5.74 12.95 11.20
N GLN A 52 -6.03 12.47 12.40
CA GLN A 52 -6.69 11.18 12.63
C GLN A 52 -8.05 11.09 11.93
N ARG A 53 -8.90 12.13 12.05
CA ARG A 53 -10.20 12.17 11.36
C ARG A 53 -10.06 12.15 9.85
N PHE A 54 -9.08 12.85 9.29
CA PHE A 54 -8.83 12.83 7.85
C PHE A 54 -8.49 11.41 7.36
N ILE A 55 -7.65 10.70 8.11
CA ILE A 55 -7.31 9.30 7.79
C ILE A 55 -8.56 8.41 7.89
N GLU A 56 -9.37 8.58 8.93
CA GLU A 56 -10.63 7.84 9.11
C GLU A 56 -11.60 8.06 7.95
N ASP A 57 -11.73 9.30 7.45
CA ASP A 57 -12.56 9.62 6.29
C ASP A 57 -12.05 8.94 5.01
N GLU A 58 -10.73 8.90 4.79
CA GLU A 58 -10.13 8.19 3.65
C GLU A 58 -10.34 6.67 3.74
N ILE A 59 -10.27 6.09 4.94
CA ILE A 59 -10.61 4.68 5.18
C ILE A 59 -12.09 4.44 4.85
N ALA A 60 -13.00 5.30 5.33
CA ALA A 60 -14.43 5.17 5.04
C ALA A 60 -14.73 5.23 3.53
N LYS A 61 -14.04 6.10 2.78
CA LYS A 61 -14.13 6.14 1.31
C LYS A 61 -13.63 4.85 0.67
N CYS A 62 -12.53 4.27 1.17
CA CYS A 62 -12.02 2.98 0.70
C CYS A 62 -13.04 1.87 0.94
N ASP A 63 -13.61 1.79 2.14
CA ASP A 63 -14.64 0.79 2.48
C ASP A 63 -15.87 0.90 1.59
N GLN A 64 -16.29 2.13 1.27
CA GLN A 64 -17.42 2.34 0.36
C GLN A 64 -17.11 1.85 -1.06
N ARG A 65 -15.88 2.08 -1.57
CA ARG A 65 -15.45 1.56 -2.87
C ARG A 65 -15.42 0.03 -2.88
N ILE A 66 -14.89 -0.59 -1.81
CA ILE A 66 -14.85 -2.06 -1.67
C ILE A 66 -16.27 -2.64 -1.67
N LYS A 67 -17.20 -2.04 -0.91
CA LYS A 67 -18.61 -2.46 -0.90
C LYS A 67 -19.24 -2.37 -2.29
N ASN A 68 -18.96 -1.30 -3.04
CA ASN A 68 -19.50 -1.12 -4.38
C ASN A 68 -19.00 -2.20 -5.36
N ILE A 69 -17.70 -2.50 -5.36
CA ILE A 69 -17.12 -3.57 -6.18
C ILE A 69 -17.72 -4.93 -5.80
N LYS A 70 -17.81 -5.23 -4.49
CA LYS A 70 -18.39 -6.48 -4.00
C LYS A 70 -19.87 -6.63 -4.38
N GLY A 71 -20.64 -5.55 -4.35
CA GLY A 71 -22.04 -5.52 -4.76
C GLY A 71 -22.22 -5.79 -6.26
N ASP A 72 -21.42 -5.12 -7.09
CA ASP A 72 -21.43 -5.29 -8.55
C ASP A 72 -21.12 -6.75 -8.95
N TRP A 73 -20.06 -7.32 -8.36
CA TRP A 73 -19.67 -8.69 -8.65
C TRP A 73 -20.72 -9.71 -8.17
N LYS A 74 -21.40 -9.43 -7.05
CA LYS A 74 -22.51 -10.26 -6.56
C LYS A 74 -23.65 -10.31 -7.57
N LEU A 75 -24.04 -9.17 -8.14
CA LEU A 75 -25.11 -9.10 -9.14
C LEU A 75 -24.70 -9.75 -10.46
N GLN A 76 -23.44 -9.55 -10.90
CA GLN A 76 -22.92 -10.20 -12.09
C GLN A 76 -22.89 -11.73 -11.95
N LEU A 77 -22.45 -12.25 -10.79
CA LEU A 77 -22.46 -13.67 -10.50
C LEU A 77 -23.88 -14.25 -10.48
N GLU A 78 -24.83 -13.58 -9.83
CA GLU A 78 -26.23 -14.01 -9.81
C GLU A 78 -26.84 -14.01 -11.23
N THR A 79 -26.53 -13.00 -12.05
CA THR A 79 -27.00 -12.90 -13.43
C THR A 79 -26.45 -14.03 -14.30
N ILE A 80 -25.16 -14.34 -14.15
CA ILE A 80 -24.53 -15.47 -14.85
C ILE A 80 -25.13 -16.79 -14.36
N LEU A 81 -25.25 -16.99 -13.05
CA LEU A 81 -25.87 -18.19 -12.47
C LEU A 81 -27.33 -18.38 -12.96
N LYS A 82 -28.10 -17.29 -13.02
CA LYS A 82 -29.48 -17.31 -13.48
C LYS A 82 -29.58 -17.66 -14.96
N SER A 83 -28.76 -17.04 -15.81
CA SER A 83 -28.73 -17.35 -17.24
C SER A 83 -28.27 -18.79 -17.53
N CYS A 84 -27.29 -19.30 -16.78
CA CYS A 84 -26.89 -20.71 -16.85
C CYS A 84 -28.01 -21.68 -16.40
N ASN A 85 -28.76 -21.33 -15.36
CA ASN A 85 -29.89 -22.14 -14.88
C ASN A 85 -31.10 -22.11 -15.83
N GLU A 86 -31.31 -21.05 -16.60
CA GLU A 86 -32.37 -20.97 -17.62
C GLU A 86 -32.00 -21.72 -18.90
N ALA A 87 -30.73 -21.67 -19.31
CA ALA A 87 -30.22 -22.42 -20.47
C ALA A 87 -30.26 -23.94 -20.27
N TYR A 88 -30.32 -24.40 -19.02
CA TYR A 88 -30.43 -25.81 -18.65
C TYR A 88 -31.51 -26.02 -17.58
N PRO A 89 -32.79 -26.16 -17.97
CA PRO A 89 -33.81 -26.67 -17.07
C PRO A 89 -33.35 -28.04 -16.60
N ARG A 90 -33.27 -28.23 -15.29
CA ARG A 90 -32.81 -29.46 -14.64
C ARG A 90 -33.74 -30.62 -15.00
N GLY A 91 -33.51 -31.23 -16.16
CA GLY A 91 -34.07 -32.51 -16.56
C GLY A 91 -33.36 -33.63 -15.80
N SER A 92 -34.05 -34.14 -14.78
CA SER A 92 -33.97 -35.50 -14.25
C SER A 92 -32.59 -36.18 -14.30
N LEU A 93 -31.90 -36.11 -13.17
CA LEU A 93 -30.88 -37.07 -12.79
C LEU A 93 -31.57 -38.43 -12.59
N GLN A 94 -31.62 -39.28 -13.61
CA GLN A 94 -32.00 -40.69 -13.45
C GLN A 94 -31.36 -41.60 -14.50
N LYS A 95 -30.40 -42.40 -14.02
CA LYS A 95 -29.99 -43.75 -14.45
C LYS A 95 -29.79 -44.02 -15.97
N SER A 96 -28.58 -44.45 -16.33
CA SER A 96 -28.27 -45.87 -16.61
C SER A 96 -26.90 -46.04 -17.28
N TYR A 97 -26.31 -47.20 -17.02
CA TYR A 97 -25.06 -47.72 -17.54
C TYR A 97 -25.16 -47.95 -19.06
N ASP A 98 -24.12 -47.66 -19.84
CA ASP A 98 -23.33 -48.72 -20.49
C ASP A 98 -22.20 -48.23 -21.40
N LYS A 99 -21.21 -49.13 -21.49
CA LYS A 99 -19.97 -49.07 -22.26
C LYS A 99 -20.21 -48.88 -23.76
N SER A 100 -19.43 -48.00 -24.39
CA SER A 100 -18.95 -48.23 -25.76
C SER A 100 -17.57 -47.60 -25.93
N ALA A 101 -16.61 -48.43 -26.32
CA ALA A 101 -15.28 -48.03 -26.70
C ALA A 101 -15.25 -47.42 -28.11
N CYS A 102 -14.12 -46.74 -28.38
CA CYS A 102 -13.45 -46.49 -29.67
C CYS A 102 -13.42 -45.03 -30.18
N GLN A 103 -12.28 -44.41 -29.91
CA GLN A 103 -11.34 -43.77 -30.86
C GLN A 103 -11.91 -42.84 -31.95
N SER A 104 -11.51 -41.56 -31.93
CA SER A 104 -10.59 -40.98 -32.93
C SER A 104 -10.32 -39.49 -32.70
N ASN A 105 -9.06 -39.12 -32.98
CA ASN A 105 -8.46 -37.81 -32.82
C ASN A 105 -9.12 -36.70 -33.66
N LYS A 106 -9.38 -35.54 -33.05
CA LYS A 106 -9.26 -34.23 -33.74
C LYS A 106 -8.47 -33.24 -32.88
N ARG A 107 -7.22 -33.14 -33.29
CA ARG A 107 -6.14 -32.25 -32.92
C ARG A 107 -6.57 -30.78 -33.01
N LEU A 108 -6.72 -30.09 -31.88
CA LEU A 108 -6.54 -28.64 -31.83
C LEU A 108 -5.06 -28.37 -31.55
N LYS A 109 -4.43 -27.63 -32.47
CA LYS A 109 -2.99 -27.38 -32.51
C LYS A 109 -2.58 -26.52 -31.31
N PRO A 110 -1.58 -26.93 -30.50
CA PRO A 110 -0.88 -26.01 -29.62
C PRO A 110 0.05 -25.14 -30.48
N LEU A 111 -0.17 -23.83 -30.50
CA LEU A 111 0.77 -22.85 -31.04
C LEU A 111 1.40 -22.11 -29.85
N PRO A 112 2.62 -21.59 -29.97
CA PRO A 112 3.88 -22.33 -29.89
C PRO A 112 4.68 -21.84 -28.66
N SER A 113 5.21 -22.77 -27.88
CA SER A 113 6.19 -22.47 -26.83
C SER A 113 7.47 -21.93 -27.47
N THR A 114 7.60 -20.61 -27.63
CA THR A 114 8.77 -20.01 -28.27
C THR A 114 9.91 -19.83 -27.27
N LYS A 115 10.92 -20.67 -27.48
CA LYS A 115 12.35 -20.34 -27.49
C LYS A 115 12.94 -19.89 -26.16
N SER A 116 13.71 -20.81 -25.57
CA SER A 116 14.91 -20.57 -24.76
C SER A 116 15.49 -19.17 -24.99
N MET A 117 15.13 -18.22 -24.13
CA MET A 117 15.71 -16.89 -24.10
C MET A 117 17.16 -17.00 -23.65
N CYS A 118 18.05 -16.12 -24.14
CA CYS A 118 19.40 -16.04 -23.59
C CYS A 118 19.31 -15.79 -22.08
N ARG A 119 19.99 -16.63 -21.26
CA ARG A 119 20.05 -16.48 -19.80
C ARG A 119 20.45 -15.06 -19.38
N ASP A 120 21.28 -14.40 -20.18
CA ASP A 120 21.78 -13.05 -19.92
C ASP A 120 20.68 -11.98 -20.02
N LEU A 121 19.81 -12.07 -21.03
CA LEU A 121 18.70 -11.15 -21.18
C LEU A 121 17.67 -11.33 -20.06
N THR A 122 17.37 -12.58 -19.69
CA THR A 122 16.47 -12.89 -18.56
C THR A 122 17.01 -12.28 -17.26
N THR A 123 18.33 -12.39 -17.03
CA THR A 123 19.00 -11.85 -15.84
C THR A 123 18.97 -10.32 -15.83
N LYS A 124 19.32 -9.67 -16.95
CA LYS A 124 19.24 -8.20 -17.07
C LYS A 124 17.83 -7.68 -16.86
N LEU A 125 16.83 -8.35 -17.44
CA LEU A 125 15.43 -7.98 -17.30
C LEU A 125 14.94 -8.12 -15.85
N PHE A 126 15.32 -9.20 -15.17
CA PHE A 126 15.00 -9.36 -13.75
C PHE A 126 15.59 -8.24 -12.87
N LEU A 127 16.83 -7.81 -13.15
CA LEU A 127 17.47 -6.70 -12.44
C LEU A 127 16.77 -5.36 -12.73
N ALA A 128 16.41 -5.09 -13.99
CA ALA A 128 15.67 -3.90 -14.38
C ALA A 128 14.30 -3.85 -13.68
N LEU A 129 13.59 -4.98 -13.61
CA LEU A 129 12.31 -5.08 -12.89
C LEU A 129 12.46 -4.88 -11.38
N ARG A 130 13.56 -5.35 -10.76
CA ARG A 130 13.85 -5.04 -9.35
C ARG A 130 14.10 -3.55 -9.14
N LYS A 131 14.80 -2.89 -10.06
CA LYS A 131 15.00 -1.42 -10.01
C LYS A 131 13.66 -0.69 -10.13
N LEU A 132 12.82 -1.08 -11.10
CA LEU A 132 11.47 -0.53 -11.25
C LEU A 132 10.68 -0.68 -9.94
N ARG A 133 10.70 -1.87 -9.32
CA ARG A 133 10.03 -2.09 -8.04
C ARG A 133 10.52 -1.15 -6.94
N SER A 134 11.83 -0.90 -6.86
CA SER A 134 12.39 0.06 -5.89
C SER A 134 11.96 1.51 -6.16
N LEU A 135 11.79 1.90 -7.43
CA LEU A 135 11.26 3.22 -7.80
C LEU A 135 9.80 3.34 -7.37
N LEU A 136 8.98 2.33 -7.69
CA LEU A 136 7.56 2.30 -7.30
C LEU A 136 7.37 2.38 -5.78
N VAL A 137 8.24 1.75 -4.99
CA VAL A 137 8.21 1.85 -3.51
C VAL A 137 8.46 3.29 -3.04
N LYS A 138 9.44 3.98 -3.64
CA LYS A 138 9.78 5.36 -3.26
C LYS A 138 8.66 6.34 -3.62
N GLU A 139 7.94 6.09 -4.70
CA GLU A 139 6.82 6.91 -5.15
C GLU A 139 5.53 6.69 -4.34
N CYS A 140 5.43 5.60 -3.57
CA CYS A 140 4.27 5.34 -2.72
C CYS A 140 4.40 6.05 -1.36
N PRO A 141 3.52 7.03 -1.04
CA PRO A 141 3.46 7.60 0.30
C PRO A 141 2.91 6.53 1.26
N GLY A 142 3.68 6.15 2.26
CA GLY A 142 3.26 5.14 3.26
C GLY A 142 4.22 3.97 3.50
N GLY A 143 5.44 4.00 2.94
CA GLY A 143 6.49 3.02 3.32
C GLY A 143 6.14 1.58 2.95
N VAL A 144 5.52 1.36 1.78
CA VAL A 144 5.12 0.04 1.32
C VAL A 144 6.36 -0.81 1.01
N MET A 145 6.50 -1.97 1.66
CA MET A 145 7.60 -2.89 1.34
C MET A 145 7.48 -3.37 -0.11
N GLY A 146 8.58 -3.36 -0.87
CA GLY A 146 8.56 -3.69 -2.30
C GLY A 146 7.95 -5.05 -2.63
N THR A 147 8.00 -6.00 -1.70
CA THR A 147 7.35 -7.31 -1.80
C THR A 147 5.83 -7.24 -1.98
N TYR A 148 5.16 -6.19 -1.49
CA TYR A 148 3.72 -5.98 -1.67
C TYR A 148 3.34 -5.53 -3.09
N ILE A 149 4.25 -4.83 -3.78
CA ILE A 149 4.05 -4.43 -5.17
C ILE A 149 4.17 -5.67 -6.07
N PHE A 150 5.35 -6.29 -6.10
CA PHE A 150 5.59 -7.54 -6.82
C PHE A 150 6.52 -8.46 -6.03
N THR A 151 6.16 -9.73 -5.91
CA THR A 151 7.02 -10.75 -5.29
C THR A 151 8.14 -11.15 -6.26
N ASN A 152 9.27 -11.66 -5.73
CA ASN A 152 10.37 -12.12 -6.58
C ASN A 152 9.95 -13.22 -7.57
N PRO A 153 9.11 -14.22 -7.19
CA PRO A 153 8.59 -15.20 -8.14
C PRO A 153 7.82 -14.59 -9.30
N THR A 154 6.99 -13.56 -9.05
CA THR A 154 6.28 -12.85 -10.12
C THR A 154 7.26 -12.14 -11.05
N LEU A 155 8.28 -11.46 -10.52
CA LEU A 155 9.30 -10.81 -11.36
C LEU A 155 10.10 -11.81 -12.22
N GLN A 156 10.40 -13.00 -11.68
CA GLN A 156 11.05 -14.08 -12.44
C GLN A 156 10.16 -14.62 -13.56
N LYS A 157 8.85 -14.76 -13.30
CA LYS A 157 7.88 -15.16 -14.33
C LYS A 157 7.81 -14.12 -15.45
N ILE A 158 7.75 -12.83 -15.12
CA ILE A 158 7.79 -11.75 -16.11
C ILE A 158 9.09 -11.82 -16.94
N SER A 159 10.25 -11.98 -16.29
CA SER A 159 11.52 -12.02 -17.03
C SER A 159 11.66 -13.24 -17.94
N THR A 160 10.94 -14.33 -17.63
CA THR A 160 10.95 -15.57 -18.42
C THR A 160 9.93 -15.55 -19.55
N LYS A 161 8.73 -15.01 -19.29
CA LYS A 161 7.62 -14.95 -20.25
C LYS A 161 7.70 -13.75 -21.20
N ILE A 162 8.29 -12.65 -20.74
CA ILE A 162 8.51 -11.41 -21.50
C ILE A 162 7.22 -10.91 -22.15
N PRO A 163 6.23 -10.54 -21.33
CA PRO A 163 4.93 -10.10 -21.83
C PRO A 163 5.07 -8.81 -22.64
N ARG A 164 4.30 -8.70 -23.73
CA ARG A 164 4.31 -7.56 -24.65
C ARG A 164 3.03 -6.72 -24.62
N ASN A 165 2.01 -7.21 -23.93
CA ASN A 165 0.72 -6.53 -23.79
C ASN A 165 0.12 -6.75 -22.39
N LYS A 166 -0.99 -6.06 -22.11
CA LYS A 166 -1.64 -6.10 -20.79
C LYS A 166 -2.30 -7.45 -20.53
N GLU A 167 -2.73 -8.14 -21.59
CA GLU A 167 -3.34 -9.46 -21.55
C GLU A 167 -2.34 -10.52 -21.08
N GLU A 168 -1.14 -10.54 -21.66
CA GLU A 168 -0.04 -11.43 -21.26
C GLU A 168 0.45 -11.13 -19.85
N LEU A 169 0.38 -9.87 -19.40
CA LEU A 169 0.65 -9.52 -18.01
C LEU A 169 -0.37 -10.12 -17.04
N LEU A 170 -1.64 -10.21 -17.43
CA LEU A 170 -2.71 -10.80 -16.62
C LEU A 170 -2.60 -12.32 -16.48
N GLU A 171 -1.95 -12.99 -17.44
CA GLU A 171 -1.67 -14.42 -17.36
C GLU A 171 -0.58 -14.76 -16.34
N ILE A 172 0.18 -13.77 -15.86
CA ILE A 172 1.26 -13.99 -14.91
C ILE A 172 0.70 -14.10 -13.49
N GLU A 173 0.96 -15.23 -12.85
CA GLU A 173 0.55 -15.47 -11.48
C GLU A 173 1.14 -14.42 -10.50
N GLY A 174 0.26 -13.79 -9.73
CA GLY A 174 0.58 -12.68 -8.82
C GLY A 174 0.43 -11.27 -9.43
N LEU A 175 0.07 -11.17 -10.71
CA LEU A 175 -0.32 -9.92 -11.40
C LEU A 175 -1.84 -9.91 -11.65
N GLY A 176 -2.59 -9.32 -10.71
CA GLY A 176 -4.02 -9.09 -10.86
C GLY A 176 -4.35 -7.85 -11.70
N LYS A 177 -5.62 -7.71 -12.09
CA LYS A 177 -6.15 -6.58 -12.88
C LYS A 177 -5.78 -5.22 -12.31
N ASP A 178 -5.86 -5.04 -11.00
CA ASP A 178 -5.52 -3.77 -10.34
C ASP A 178 -4.03 -3.41 -10.49
N LYS A 179 -3.15 -4.42 -10.39
CA LYS A 179 -1.70 -4.22 -10.54
C LYS A 179 -1.33 -3.94 -12.00
N VAL A 180 -1.95 -4.64 -12.94
CA VAL A 180 -1.76 -4.40 -14.39
C VAL A 180 -2.30 -3.03 -14.78
N SER A 181 -3.44 -2.61 -14.21
CA SER A 181 -3.98 -1.27 -14.44
C SER A 181 -3.06 -0.17 -13.91
N ARG A 182 -2.50 -0.33 -12.70
CA ARG A 182 -1.64 0.69 -12.07
C ARG A 182 -0.21 0.74 -12.61
N TYR A 183 0.37 -0.41 -12.95
CA TYR A 183 1.80 -0.54 -13.24
C TYR A 183 2.11 -1.16 -14.60
N GLY A 184 1.10 -1.64 -15.34
CA GLY A 184 1.28 -2.39 -16.57
C GLY A 184 2.03 -1.60 -17.64
N ASP A 185 1.72 -0.32 -17.81
CA ASP A 185 2.39 0.52 -18.82
C ASP A 185 3.89 0.66 -18.52
N ARG A 186 4.25 0.95 -17.26
CA ARG A 186 5.66 1.03 -16.83
C ARG A 186 6.39 -0.31 -16.91
N LEU A 187 5.68 -1.42 -16.67
CA LEU A 187 6.24 -2.76 -16.83
C LEU A 187 6.59 -3.04 -18.30
N LEU A 188 5.64 -2.80 -19.21
CA LEU A 188 5.85 -2.98 -20.65
C LEU A 188 6.96 -2.08 -21.18
N GLU A 189 6.98 -0.82 -20.76
CA GLU A 189 8.05 0.14 -21.10
C GLU A 189 9.43 -0.33 -20.62
N THR A 190 9.52 -0.81 -19.36
CA THR A 190 10.78 -1.32 -18.80
C THR A 190 11.26 -2.56 -19.54
N ILE A 191 10.34 -3.47 -19.90
CA ILE A 191 10.64 -4.67 -20.68
C ILE A 191 11.19 -4.27 -22.06
N GLU A 192 10.47 -3.39 -22.78
CA GLU A 192 10.87 -2.95 -24.12
C GLU A 192 12.23 -2.24 -24.10
N SER A 193 12.43 -1.34 -23.14
CA SER A 193 13.68 -0.59 -22.99
C SER A 193 14.86 -1.51 -22.73
N THR A 194 14.70 -2.49 -21.83
CA THR A 194 15.76 -3.45 -21.50
C THR A 194 16.14 -4.32 -22.69
N ILE A 195 15.15 -4.73 -23.49
CA ILE A 195 15.37 -5.56 -24.68
C ILE A 195 16.09 -4.76 -25.75
N LYS A 196 15.65 -3.52 -26.00
CA LYS A 196 16.29 -2.62 -26.95
C LYS A 196 17.75 -2.34 -26.57
N GLU A 197 18.01 -2.07 -25.29
CA GLU A 197 19.36 -1.87 -24.76
C GLU A 197 20.24 -3.11 -24.96
N TYR A 198 19.72 -4.30 -24.64
CA TYR A 198 20.45 -5.56 -24.80
C TYR A 198 20.91 -5.80 -26.25
N TYR A 199 20.03 -5.58 -27.23
CA TYR A 199 20.38 -5.73 -28.64
C TYR A 199 21.30 -4.60 -29.15
N ALA A 200 21.16 -3.38 -28.62
CA ALA A 200 22.06 -2.28 -28.95
C ALA A 200 23.50 -2.53 -28.47
N THR A 201 23.67 -3.12 -27.28
CA THR A 201 25.00 -3.48 -26.76
C THR A 201 25.65 -4.63 -27.53
N ASN A 202 24.87 -5.65 -27.90
CA ASN A 202 25.40 -6.79 -28.66
C ASN A 202 25.74 -6.43 -30.12
N LYS A 203 25.08 -5.43 -30.71
CA LYS A 203 25.42 -4.95 -32.06
C LYS A 203 26.76 -4.21 -32.10
N LYS A 204 27.15 -3.52 -31.03
CA LYS A 204 28.42 -2.79 -30.93
C LYS A 204 29.62 -3.73 -30.71
N SER A 205 29.44 -4.84 -30.00
CA SER A 205 30.51 -5.83 -29.74
C SER A 205 30.86 -6.73 -30.94
N SER A 206 30.14 -6.63 -32.06
CA SER A 206 30.43 -7.39 -33.29
C SER A 206 31.04 -6.54 -34.42
N MET A 207 31.38 -5.27 -34.11
CA MET A 207 32.03 -4.34 -35.03
C MET A 207 33.38 -3.82 -34.51
N GLU A 208 33.85 -4.35 -33.37
CA GLU A 208 35.25 -4.30 -32.91
C GLU A 208 35.89 -5.66 -33.14
#